data_AF-A0A3B9FFT9-F1
#
_entry.id   AF-A0A3B9FFT9-F1
#
_cell.length_a   1.000
_cell.length_b   1.000
_cell.length_c   1.000
_cell.angle_alpha   90.00
_cell.angle_beta   90.00
_cell.angle_gamma   90.00
#
_symmetry.space_group_name_H-M   'P 1'
#
loop_
_entity.id
_entity.type
_entity.pdbx_description
1 polymer ?
#
loop_
_entity_poly.entity_id
_entity_poly.type
_entity_poly.pdbx_seq_one_letter_code
_entity_poly.pdbx_strand_id
1 'polypeptide(L)' 'MAEFFDMGGFGGYIWTSYGFAVICLGWLNYASWRNAKRAAAHLAKLQDTNRSISE' A
#
# COMPACT_ATOMS: atom_id res chain seq x y z
N MET A 1 24.37 16.74 -11.09
CA MET A 1 23.67 16.31 -9.86
C MET A 1 22.96 17.48 -9.18
N ALA A 2 23.59 18.64 -9.00
CA ALA A 2 22.93 19.84 -8.45
C ALA A 2 21.86 20.43 -9.39
N GLU A 3 22.05 20.42 -10.72
CA GLU A 3 21.08 20.95 -11.70
C GLU A 3 19.71 20.25 -11.72
N PHE A 4 19.61 19.02 -11.20
CA PHE A 4 18.33 18.31 -11.07
C PHE A 4 17.52 18.78 -9.85
N PHE A 5 18.21 19.27 -8.81
CA PHE A 5 17.58 19.96 -7.68
C PHE A 5 17.38 21.45 -7.97
N ASP A 6 18.21 22.00 -8.87
CA ASP A 6 18.26 23.40 -9.26
C ASP A 6 17.58 23.65 -10.62
N MET A 7 16.53 22.86 -10.95
CA MET A 7 15.67 23.07 -12.12
C MET A 7 14.76 24.30 -11.93
N GLY A 8 15.34 25.46 -11.58
CA GLY A 8 14.65 26.72 -11.38
C GLY A 8 13.39 26.63 -10.50
N GLY A 9 12.49 27.61 -10.62
CA GLY A 9 11.26 27.71 -9.83
C GLY A 9 10.27 26.52 -9.93
N PHE A 10 10.54 25.50 -10.76
CA PHE A 10 9.70 24.31 -10.94
C PHE A 10 10.15 23.08 -10.15
N GLY A 11 11.37 23.07 -9.59
CA GLY A 11 11.89 21.93 -8.82
C GLY A 11 11.00 21.54 -7.63
N GLY A 12 10.38 22.52 -6.97
CA GLY A 12 9.43 22.29 -5.88
C GLY A 12 8.18 21.52 -6.32
N TYR A 13 7.62 21.83 -7.49
CA TYR A 13 6.42 21.16 -8.01
C TYR A 13 6.69 19.69 -8.34
N ILE A 14 7.83 19.41 -8.96
CA ILE A 14 8.24 18.07 -9.39
C ILE A 14 8.47 17.18 -8.17
N TRP A 15 9.24 17.66 -7.18
CA TRP A 15 9.49 16.91 -5.95
C TRP A 15 8.23 16.66 -5.13
N THR A 16 7.32 17.63 -5.04
CA THR A 16 6.05 17.45 -4.33
C THR A 16 5.17 16.41 -5.04
N SER A 17 5.14 16.42 -6.38
CA SER A 17 4.42 15.44 -7.18
C SER A 17 4.97 14.02 -7.00
N TYR A 18 6.30 13.86 -7.01
CA TYR A 18 6.93 12.58 -6.72
C TYR A 18 6.71 12.12 -5.28
N GLY A 19 6.80 13.03 -4.30
CA GLY A 19 6.51 12.72 -2.90
C GLY A 19 5.07 12.26 -2.72
N PHE A 20 4.12 12.92 -3.38
CA PHE A 20 2.72 12.52 -3.37
C PHE A 20 2.51 11.14 -3.99
N ALA A 21 3.15 10.86 -5.14
CA ALA A 21 3.09 9.55 -5.75
C ALA A 21 3.62 8.44 -4.83
N VAL A 22 4.75 8.68 -4.15
CA VAL A 22 5.32 7.75 -3.17
C VAL A 22 4.37 7.52 -2.00
N ILE A 23 3.71 8.58 -1.50
CA ILE A 23 2.70 8.46 -0.45
C ILE A 23 1.51 7.61 -0.92
N CYS A 24 0.98 7.86 -2.11
CA CYS A 24 -0.11 7.06 -2.68
C CYS A 24 0.26 5.59 -2.83
N LEU A 25 1.45 5.30 -3.37
CA LEU A 25 1.92 3.94 -3.55
C LEU A 25 2.19 3.25 -2.21
N GLY A 26 2.80 3.95 -1.25
CA GLY A 26 3.02 3.44 0.10
C GLY A 26 1.70 3.11 0.81
N TRP A 27 0.71 4.01 0.69
CA TRP A 27 -0.63 3.78 1.23
C TRP A 27 -1.33 2.59 0.58
N LEU A 28 -1.28 2.49 -0.74
CA LEU A 28 -1.87 1.37 -1.47
C LEU A 28 -1.22 0.04 -1.05
N ASN A 29 0.10 0.02 -0.90
CA ASN A 29 0.83 -1.16 -0.47
C ASN A 29 0.44 -1.56 0.96
N TYR A 30 0.37 -0.59 1.87
CA TYR A 30 -0.08 -0.81 3.25
C TYR A 30 -1.52 -1.32 3.32
N ALA A 31 -2.43 -0.70 2.57
CA ALA A 31 -3.83 -1.10 2.48
C ALA A 31 -3.98 -2.51 1.91
N SER A 32 -3.23 -2.83 0.85
CA SER A 32 -3.18 -4.16 0.23
C SER A 32 -2.70 -5.21 1.22
N TRP A 33 -1.60 -4.96 1.94
CA TRP A 33 -1.10 -5.89 2.95
C TRP A 33 -2.09 -6.10 4.09
N ARG A 34 -2.71 -5.03 4.57
CA ARG A 34 -3.76 -5.12 5.60
C ARG A 34 -4.96 -5.94 5.12
N ASN A 35 -5.38 -5.74 3.86
CA ASN A 35 -6.48 -6.48 3.28
C ASN A 35 -6.13 -7.96 3.08
N ALA A 36 -4.92 -8.27 2.63
CA ALA A 36 -4.43 -9.63 2.49
C ALA A 36 -4.42 -10.37 3.85
N LYS A 37 -3.95 -9.72 4.93
CA LYS A 37 -4.02 -10.30 6.29
C LYS A 37 -5.45 -10.55 6.74
N ARG A 38 -6.38 -9.64 6.44
CA ARG A 38 -7.81 -9.82 6.75
C ARG A 38 -8.39 -10.99 5.96
N ALA A 39 -8.14 -11.05 4.66
CA ALA A 39 -8.59 -12.15 3.81
C ALA A 39 -8.10 -13.50 4.32
N ALA A 40 -6.82 -13.61 4.70
CA ALA A 40 -6.28 -14.83 5.31
C ALA A 40 -7.00 -15.20 6.62
N ALA A 41 -7.28 -14.22 7.48
CA ALA A 41 -8.03 -14.45 8.72
C ALA A 41 -9.49 -14.87 8.48
N HIS A 42 -10.14 -14.35 7.44
CA HIS A 42 -11.48 -14.77 7.05
C HIS A 42 -11.51 -16.21 6.53
N LEU A 43 -10.51 -16.60 5.73
CA LEU A 43 -10.38 -17.97 5.24
C LEU A 43 -10.15 -18.96 6.38
N ALA A 44 -9.28 -18.65 7.34
CA ALA A 44 -9.06 -19.50 8.51
C ALA A 44 -10.36 -19.76 9.29
N LYS A 45 -11.16 -18.72 9.55
CA LYS A 45 -12.45 -18.86 10.24
C LYS A 45 -13.46 -19.72 9.47
N LEU A 46 -13.51 -19.55 8.15
CA LEU A 46 -14.41 -20.36 7.30
C LEU A 46 -13.97 -21.83 7.28
N GLN A 47 -12.66 -22.09 7.27
CA GLN A 47 -12.11 -23.44 7.26
C GLN A 47 -12.37 -24.16 8.59
N ASP A 48 -12.20 -23.46 9.73
CA ASP A 48 -12.54 -24.01 11.05
C ASP A 48 -14.04 -24.30 11.20
N THR A 49 -14.90 -23.40 10.70
CA THR A 49 -16.36 -23.59 10.72
C THR A 49 -16.79 -24.78 9.84
N ASN A 50 -16.19 -24.93 8.66
CA ASN A 50 -16.49 -26.04 7.76
C ASN A 50 -16.07 -27.38 8.38
N ARG A 51 -14.91 -27.42 9.04
CA ARG A 51 -14.40 -28.61 9.73
C ARG A 51 -15.31 -29.05 10.89
N SER A 52 -15.84 -28.12 11.67
CA SER A 52 -16.76 -28.44 12.78
C SER A 52 -18.15 -28.93 12.36
N ILE A 53 -18.55 -28.70 11.09
CA ILE A 53 -19.82 -29.20 10.55
C ILE A 53 -19.67 -30.63 10.00
N SER A 54 -18.44 -31.03 9.64
CA SER A 54 -18.14 -32.36 9.10
C SER A 54 -17.84 -33.44 10.14
N GLU A 55 -17.66 -33.06 11.42
CA GLU A 55 -17.51 -33.96 12.58
C GLU A 55 -18.86 -34.16 13.29
#